data_AF-A0A9R1E3R7-F1
#
_entry.id   AF-A0A9R1E3R7-F1
#
_cell.length_a   1.000
_cell.length_b   1.000
_cell.length_c   1.000
_cell.angle_alpha   90.00
_cell.angle_beta   90.00
_cell.angle_gamma   90.00
#
_symmetry.space_group_name_H-M   'P 1'
#
loop_
_entity.id
_entity.type
_entity.pdbx_description
1 polymer ?
#
loop_
_entity_poly.entity_id
_entity_poly.type
_entity_poly.pdbx_seq_one_letter_code
_entity_poly.pdbx_strand_id
1 'polypeptide(L)'
;MAGMYRPEPPNPTARRQRLVSILLGAFFAFQLLLFVAFRSAPPSKLASTAAATSSSVPEPPSRGTEDSGCRGGLVYVYDLPAVFNEDLLAMCDTLMPMYSVCPYLTNDGLGFPAEGTSLSTILPAELLGSWHSSDQFALEHIVHRRLLSHRCRTTDPARAAAFFVPFYAGLAVGRHLWSANATDADRDRDCVALLSWLHAQPYYKRSNGWDHFLALGRITWDFRRSPSGGWGGSFLAMPGVANVTRLVIEREPWDAMDVGIPYPTGFHPRTAADARAWQQHVTSVPRPRLFAFAGAPRSAIKGDFRALLLSDCQAAGAACGALDCAEGKCIKDNALVLELFMGARFCVQPRGDSFTRRSLFDCMVAGAVPVLFWRRTAYLQYHWYLPTEDGQEGEWSVFIDRDELRAGNVTVRGVLAAIPEARVRQMRERVVEMIPRLVYSAADKDGLGGGMKDAIDVMIDGMLRRVAEQRRNWRRT
;
A
#
# COMPACT_ATOMS: atom_id res chain seq x y z
N MET A 1 68.56 3.34 -56.66
CA MET A 1 69.16 4.00 -55.47
C MET A 1 68.23 3.78 -54.28
N ALA A 2 68.83 3.56 -53.11
CA ALA A 2 68.28 2.83 -51.97
C ALA A 2 66.93 3.35 -51.41
N GLY A 3 66.05 2.40 -51.05
CA GLY A 3 64.80 2.66 -50.35
C GLY A 3 65.03 2.90 -48.85
N MET A 4 64.40 3.96 -48.32
CA MET A 4 64.29 4.20 -46.89
C MET A 4 62.98 3.61 -46.36
N TYR A 5 63.11 2.58 -45.55
CA TYR A 5 62.03 1.97 -44.76
C TYR A 5 61.64 2.92 -43.61
N ARG A 6 60.37 3.34 -43.55
CA ARG A 6 59.78 4.02 -42.38
C ARG A 6 59.15 2.96 -41.46
N PRO A 7 59.50 2.91 -40.16
CA PRO A 7 58.86 1.99 -39.22
C PRO A 7 57.41 2.43 -38.92
N GLU A 8 56.50 1.47 -38.86
CA GLU A 8 55.11 1.68 -38.44
C GLU A 8 55.03 2.17 -36.97
N PRO A 9 54.05 3.04 -36.63
CA PRO A 9 53.84 3.48 -35.26
C PRO A 9 53.32 2.33 -34.37
N PRO A 10 53.72 2.28 -33.09
CA PRO A 10 53.39 1.18 -32.19
C PRO A 10 51.88 1.10 -31.91
N ASN A 11 51.33 -0.10 -32.05
CA ASN A 11 49.90 -0.39 -31.86
C ASN A 11 49.46 -0.15 -30.40
N PRO A 12 48.56 0.81 -30.13
CA PRO A 12 48.13 1.18 -28.78
C PRO A 12 47.30 0.08 -28.06
N THR A 13 46.75 -0.88 -28.80
CA THR A 13 45.97 -2.00 -28.23
C THR A 13 46.85 -3.01 -27.47
N ALA A 14 48.09 -3.24 -27.92
CA ALA A 14 49.03 -4.15 -27.27
C ALA A 14 49.52 -3.61 -25.90
N ARG A 15 49.59 -2.28 -25.75
CA ARG A 15 50.01 -1.62 -24.50
C ARG A 15 48.91 -1.70 -23.42
N ARG A 16 47.63 -1.65 -23.84
CA ARG A 16 46.48 -1.74 -22.94
C ARG A 16 46.28 -3.15 -22.39
N GLN A 17 46.51 -4.18 -23.22
CA GLN A 17 46.45 -5.58 -22.77
C GLN A 17 47.58 -5.92 -21.78
N ARG A 18 48.81 -5.44 -22.00
CA ARG A 18 49.91 -5.63 -21.05
C ARG A 18 49.64 -4.99 -19.68
N LEU A 19 49.05 -3.79 -19.66
CA LEU A 19 48.69 -3.12 -18.40
C LEU A 19 47.61 -3.89 -17.62
N VAL A 20 46.60 -4.41 -18.32
CA VAL A 20 45.52 -5.19 -17.72
C VAL A 20 46.05 -6.50 -17.12
N SER A 21 46.94 -7.21 -17.83
CA SER A 21 47.56 -8.44 -17.31
C SER A 21 48.46 -8.17 -16.08
N ILE A 22 49.18 -7.05 -16.04
CA ILE A 22 50.01 -6.66 -14.88
C ILE A 22 49.13 -6.32 -13.68
N LEU A 23 48.03 -5.59 -13.87
CA LEU A 23 47.09 -5.24 -12.80
C LEU A 23 46.36 -6.47 -12.23
N LEU A 24 45.97 -7.42 -13.08
CA LEU A 24 45.40 -8.70 -12.65
C LEU A 24 46.42 -9.54 -11.87
N GLY A 25 47.66 -9.62 -12.33
CA GLY A 25 48.75 -10.29 -11.60
C GLY A 25 49.00 -9.68 -10.22
N ALA A 26 49.04 -8.35 -10.13
CA ALA A 26 49.20 -7.64 -8.86
C ALA A 26 48.02 -7.86 -7.90
N PHE A 27 46.78 -7.91 -8.42
CA PHE A 27 45.59 -8.20 -7.63
C PHE A 27 45.64 -9.60 -7.00
N PHE A 28 45.97 -10.63 -7.78
CA PHE A 28 46.08 -11.99 -7.24
C PHE A 28 47.25 -12.17 -6.27
N ALA A 29 48.39 -11.52 -6.52
CA ALA A 29 49.51 -11.51 -5.59
C ALA A 29 49.16 -10.85 -4.25
N PHE A 30 48.39 -9.75 -4.26
CA PHE A 30 47.90 -9.08 -3.05
C PHE A 30 46.90 -9.94 -2.27
N GLN A 31 45.96 -10.60 -2.96
CA GLN A 31 45.02 -11.54 -2.33
C GLN A 31 45.76 -12.72 -1.68
N LEU A 32 46.81 -13.24 -2.32
CA LEU A 32 47.63 -14.31 -1.77
C LEU A 32 48.41 -13.86 -0.52
N LEU A 33 48.97 -12.65 -0.54
CA LEU A 33 49.65 -12.05 0.62
C LEU A 33 48.69 -11.84 1.81
N LEU A 34 47.48 -11.36 1.56
CA LEU A 34 46.45 -11.26 2.61
C LEU A 34 46.10 -12.62 3.19
N PHE A 35 45.91 -13.64 2.34
CA PHE A 35 45.58 -14.99 2.80
C PHE A 35 46.70 -15.60 3.67
N VAL A 36 47.97 -15.40 3.31
CA VAL A 36 49.12 -15.86 4.12
C VAL A 36 49.22 -15.07 5.43
N ALA A 37 48.94 -13.77 5.42
CA ALA A 37 48.94 -12.94 6.62
C ALA A 37 47.85 -13.35 7.63
N PHE A 38 46.65 -13.71 7.14
CA PHE A 38 45.55 -14.17 7.98
C PHE A 38 45.73 -15.60 8.53
N ARG A 39 46.52 -16.46 7.88
CA ARG A 39 46.87 -17.79 8.41
C ARG A 39 47.98 -17.77 9.47
N SER A 40 48.72 -16.66 9.57
CA SER A 40 49.86 -16.54 10.48
C SER A 40 49.52 -15.84 11.80
N ALA A 41 48.26 -15.42 12.00
CA ALA A 41 47.82 -14.77 13.24
C ALA A 41 47.46 -15.83 14.30
N PRO A 42 48.14 -15.88 15.46
CA PRO A 42 47.73 -16.74 16.55
C PRO A 42 46.42 -16.25 17.18
N PRO A 43 45.55 -17.14 17.68
CA PRO A 43 44.31 -16.73 18.31
C PRO A 43 44.60 -15.96 19.60
N SER A 44 44.06 -14.75 19.71
CA SER A 44 44.08 -13.95 20.93
C SER A 44 43.22 -14.64 22.00
N LYS A 45 43.86 -15.11 23.06
CA LYS A 45 43.19 -15.49 24.31
C LYS A 45 42.78 -14.21 25.03
N LEU A 46 41.49 -13.91 25.09
CA LEU A 46 40.97 -12.95 26.07
C LEU A 46 40.31 -13.72 27.21
N ALA A 47 40.84 -13.47 28.41
CA ALA A 47 40.47 -14.12 29.65
C ALA A 47 39.04 -13.75 30.07
N SER A 48 38.22 -14.78 30.33
CA SER A 48 36.94 -14.63 31.02
C SER A 48 37.19 -14.55 32.51
N THR A 49 36.96 -13.39 33.12
CA THR A 49 36.72 -13.26 34.56
C THR A 49 35.22 -13.10 34.76
N ALA A 50 34.54 -14.24 34.92
CA ALA A 50 33.14 -14.29 35.32
C ALA A 50 33.05 -14.14 36.85
N ALA A 51 32.74 -12.93 37.32
CA ALA A 51 32.09 -12.77 38.61
C ALA A 51 30.59 -13.06 38.40
N ALA A 52 30.10 -14.15 38.98
CA ALA A 52 28.71 -14.56 38.91
C ALA A 52 27.85 -13.65 39.80
N THR A 53 27.18 -12.67 39.19
CA THR A 53 25.96 -12.08 39.74
C THR A 53 24.78 -12.66 38.97
N SER A 54 24.03 -13.53 39.64
CA SER A 54 22.79 -14.10 39.15
C SER A 54 21.75 -13.01 38.93
N SER A 55 21.65 -12.46 37.71
CA SER A 55 20.43 -11.78 37.29
C SER A 55 19.50 -12.81 36.69
N SER A 56 18.45 -13.15 37.44
CA SER A 56 17.32 -13.91 36.94
C SER A 56 16.72 -13.15 35.77
N VAL A 57 16.86 -13.68 34.55
CA VAL A 57 16.05 -13.26 33.40
C VAL A 57 14.59 -13.51 33.80
N PRO A 58 13.72 -12.49 33.87
CA PRO A 58 12.32 -12.73 34.15
C PRO A 58 11.73 -13.49 32.97
N GLU A 59 11.26 -14.70 33.23
CA GLU A 59 10.33 -15.40 32.33
C GLU A 59 9.16 -14.46 32.02
N PRO A 60 8.72 -14.35 30.76
CA PRO A 60 7.54 -13.57 30.44
C PRO A 60 6.33 -14.19 31.17
N PRO A 61 5.49 -13.39 31.83
CA PRO A 61 4.40 -13.91 32.62
C PRO A 61 3.47 -14.77 31.76
N SER A 62 3.15 -15.95 32.27
CA SER A 62 2.07 -16.79 31.79
C SER A 62 0.81 -15.94 31.61
N ARG A 63 0.16 -16.07 30.45
CA ARG A 63 -1.05 -15.34 30.06
C ARG A 63 -2.06 -15.26 31.21
N GLY A 64 -2.08 -14.12 31.90
CA GLY A 64 -3.24 -13.68 32.64
C GLY A 64 -4.37 -13.48 31.64
N THR A 65 -5.43 -14.26 31.80
CA THR A 65 -6.72 -14.11 31.15
C THR A 65 -7.39 -12.83 31.65
N GLU A 66 -6.92 -11.69 31.20
CA GLU A 66 -7.76 -10.51 31.04
C GLU A 66 -8.04 -10.39 29.54
N ASP A 67 -9.28 -10.66 29.17
CA ASP A 67 -9.78 -10.60 27.80
C ASP A 67 -9.75 -9.13 27.35
N SER A 68 -8.58 -8.66 26.90
CA SER A 68 -8.37 -7.29 26.43
C SER A 68 -9.12 -6.97 25.13
N GLY A 69 -9.98 -7.88 24.64
CA GLY A 69 -10.67 -7.79 23.35
C GLY A 69 -9.72 -7.90 22.14
N CYS A 70 -8.41 -7.93 22.36
CA CYS A 70 -7.36 -7.90 21.34
C CYS A 70 -6.76 -9.30 21.16
N ARG A 71 -7.47 -10.14 20.41
CA ARG A 71 -7.05 -11.53 20.16
C ARG A 71 -5.68 -11.55 19.49
N GLY A 72 -4.71 -12.19 20.14
CA GLY A 72 -3.35 -12.33 19.61
C GLY A 72 -2.30 -11.38 20.20
N GLY A 73 -2.71 -10.36 20.97
CA GLY A 73 -1.82 -9.51 21.75
C GLY A 73 -2.00 -8.01 21.48
N LEU A 74 -1.06 -7.21 21.96
CA LEU A 74 -1.06 -5.75 21.84
C LEU A 74 -0.05 -5.28 20.79
N VAL A 75 -0.27 -4.08 20.26
CA VAL A 75 0.60 -3.41 19.30
C VAL A 75 1.33 -2.26 20.01
N TYR A 76 2.65 -2.24 19.93
CA TYR A 76 3.43 -1.07 20.32
C TYR A 76 3.64 -0.17 19.11
N VAL A 77 3.42 1.12 19.27
CA VAL A 77 3.72 2.14 18.26
C VAL A 77 5.03 2.81 18.65
N TYR A 78 6.04 2.76 17.78
CA TYR A 78 7.30 3.45 18.04
C TYR A 78 7.11 4.96 18.12
N ASP A 79 7.83 5.58 19.06
CA ASP A 79 8.02 7.02 19.10
C ASP A 79 9.24 7.35 18.22
N LEU A 80 8.98 7.66 16.95
CA LEU A 80 10.02 7.99 15.98
C LEU A 80 10.44 9.46 16.11
N PRO A 81 11.71 9.80 15.82
CA PRO A 81 12.09 11.19 15.57
C PRO A 81 11.18 11.86 14.53
N ALA A 82 10.77 13.12 14.80
CA ALA A 82 9.79 13.87 14.01
C ALA A 82 10.10 13.95 12.50
N VAL A 83 11.39 13.88 12.12
CA VAL A 83 11.84 13.86 10.72
C VAL A 83 11.22 12.73 9.89
N PHE A 84 10.77 11.66 10.52
CA PHE A 84 10.16 10.50 9.87
C PHE A 84 8.65 10.61 9.69
N ASN A 85 7.99 11.60 10.32
CA ASN A 85 6.54 11.78 10.26
C ASN A 85 6.10 13.23 10.41
N GLU A 86 6.14 13.81 11.61
CA GLU A 86 5.56 15.12 11.92
C GLU A 86 6.19 16.25 11.09
N ASP A 87 7.50 16.22 10.84
CA ASP A 87 8.16 17.22 10.00
C ASP A 87 7.68 17.12 8.54
N LEU A 88 7.35 15.92 8.06
CA LEU A 88 6.77 15.73 6.72
C LEU A 88 5.37 16.35 6.64
N LEU A 89 4.55 16.20 7.69
CA LEU A 89 3.24 16.87 7.76
C LEU A 89 3.38 18.39 7.77
N ALA A 90 4.36 18.93 8.51
CA ALA A 90 4.63 20.36 8.54
C ALA A 90 5.08 20.92 7.18
N MET A 91 5.59 20.07 6.29
CA MET A 91 6.01 20.41 4.93
C MET A 91 4.95 20.08 3.86
N CYS A 92 3.67 19.88 4.23
CA CYS A 92 2.63 19.40 3.33
C CYS A 92 2.41 20.23 2.05
N ASP A 93 2.81 21.51 2.03
CA ASP A 93 2.74 22.36 0.84
C ASP A 93 3.84 22.06 -0.19
N THR A 94 4.92 21.37 0.20
CA THR A 94 6.09 21.10 -0.64
C THR A 94 6.31 19.61 -0.93
N LEU A 95 5.46 18.73 -0.40
CA LEU A 95 5.57 17.27 -0.61
C LEU A 95 5.17 16.81 -2.01
N MET A 96 4.43 17.62 -2.78
CA MET A 96 4.03 17.29 -4.14
C MET A 96 4.16 18.52 -5.06
N PRO A 97 4.82 18.40 -6.23
CA PRO A 97 4.96 19.53 -7.15
C PRO A 97 3.64 20.03 -7.77
N MET A 98 2.63 19.17 -7.82
CA MET A 98 1.41 19.42 -8.58
C MET A 98 0.33 20.16 -7.80
N TYR A 99 0.30 20.02 -6.47
CA TYR A 99 -0.68 20.64 -5.58
C TYR A 99 -0.23 20.48 -4.11
N SER A 100 -0.72 21.34 -3.22
CA SER A 100 -0.53 21.17 -1.77
C SER A 100 -1.33 19.98 -1.26
N VAL A 101 -0.69 19.08 -0.52
CA VAL A 101 -1.38 17.95 0.13
C VAL A 101 -1.98 18.32 1.48
N CYS A 102 -1.74 19.54 1.98
CA CYS A 102 -2.24 19.98 3.29
C CYS A 102 -3.75 19.80 3.47
N PRO A 103 -4.62 20.17 2.50
CA PRO A 103 -6.07 19.98 2.66
C PRO A 103 -6.47 18.55 3.00
N TYR A 104 -5.72 17.58 2.51
CA TYR A 104 -5.98 16.15 2.66
C TYR A 104 -5.32 15.53 3.89
N LEU A 105 -4.33 16.19 4.48
CA LEU A 105 -3.64 15.73 5.69
C LEU A 105 -4.27 16.29 6.99
N THR A 106 -5.25 17.20 6.87
CA THR A 106 -6.07 17.65 8.00
C THR A 106 -6.93 16.53 8.59
N ASN A 107 -7.48 16.75 9.79
CA ASN A 107 -8.32 15.79 10.50
C ASN A 107 -7.68 14.40 10.56
N ASP A 108 -6.45 14.31 11.06
CA ASP A 108 -5.72 13.03 11.18
C ASP A 108 -5.54 12.27 9.85
N GLY A 109 -5.46 13.00 8.73
CA GLY A 109 -5.30 12.43 7.39
C GLY A 109 -6.61 12.12 6.67
N LEU A 110 -7.76 12.39 7.28
CA LEU A 110 -9.07 12.21 6.62
C LEU A 110 -9.36 13.30 5.59
N GLY A 111 -8.76 14.48 5.73
CA GLY A 111 -9.01 15.66 4.92
C GLY A 111 -10.18 16.51 5.43
N PHE A 112 -10.50 17.60 4.74
CA PHE A 112 -11.60 18.48 5.15
C PHE A 112 -12.95 17.76 5.12
N PRO A 113 -13.87 18.08 6.06
CA PRO A 113 -15.22 17.55 6.04
C PRO A 113 -15.93 17.88 4.71
N ALA A 114 -16.84 17.00 4.28
CA ALA A 114 -17.63 17.19 3.07
C ALA A 114 -18.71 18.28 3.19
N GLU A 115 -18.91 18.82 4.40
CA GLU A 115 -19.82 19.94 4.64
C GLU A 115 -19.42 21.16 3.79
N GLY A 116 -20.40 21.77 3.10
CA GLY A 116 -20.14 22.88 2.18
C GLY A 116 -19.54 22.50 0.82
N THR A 117 -19.39 21.21 0.52
CA THR A 117 -18.94 20.72 -0.80
C THR A 117 -20.12 20.20 -1.65
N SER A 118 -19.86 19.86 -2.92
CA SER A 118 -20.82 19.19 -3.82
C SER A 118 -21.37 17.88 -3.25
N LEU A 119 -20.61 17.18 -2.38
CA LEU A 119 -21.09 15.97 -1.71
C LEU A 119 -22.30 16.22 -0.82
N SER A 120 -22.43 17.43 -0.25
CA SER A 120 -23.52 17.73 0.70
C SER A 120 -24.92 17.65 0.09
N THR A 121 -25.04 17.72 -1.25
CA THR A 121 -26.32 17.68 -1.95
C THR A 121 -26.81 16.27 -2.24
N ILE A 122 -25.93 15.27 -2.19
CA ILE A 122 -26.24 13.87 -2.52
C ILE A 122 -26.19 12.92 -1.32
N LEU A 123 -25.62 13.38 -0.20
CA LEU A 123 -25.47 12.58 1.02
C LEU A 123 -26.66 12.77 1.99
N PRO A 124 -27.03 11.73 2.74
CA PRO A 124 -27.94 11.88 3.88
C PRO A 124 -27.39 12.89 4.90
N ALA A 125 -28.24 13.80 5.38
CA ALA A 125 -27.84 14.89 6.26
C ALA A 125 -27.16 14.38 7.55
N GLU A 126 -27.67 13.29 8.11
CA GLU A 126 -27.14 12.63 9.31
C GLU A 126 -25.74 12.02 9.11
N LEU A 127 -25.34 11.77 7.86
CA LEU A 127 -24.05 11.19 7.51
C LEU A 127 -23.01 12.22 7.06
N LEU A 128 -23.37 13.50 6.86
CA LEU A 128 -22.43 14.51 6.36
C LEU A 128 -21.11 14.57 7.15
N GLY A 129 -21.19 14.47 8.48
CA GLY A 129 -20.00 14.44 9.36
C GLY A 129 -19.19 13.14 9.32
N SER A 130 -19.57 12.17 8.49
CA SER A 130 -18.80 10.95 8.21
C SER A 130 -18.12 10.99 6.84
N TRP A 131 -18.19 12.10 6.10
CA TRP A 131 -17.59 12.23 4.78
C TRP A 131 -16.52 13.30 4.76
N HIS A 132 -15.41 13.00 4.11
CA HIS A 132 -14.26 13.88 4.00
C HIS A 132 -13.66 13.88 2.58
N SER A 133 -12.94 14.94 2.25
CA SER A 133 -12.13 15.05 1.05
C SER A 133 -10.80 14.30 1.25
N SER A 134 -10.86 12.98 1.37
CA SER A 134 -9.68 12.16 1.66
C SER A 134 -8.83 11.96 0.42
N ASP A 135 -7.50 11.99 0.56
CA ASP A 135 -6.58 11.66 -0.53
C ASP A 135 -6.17 10.18 -0.49
N GLN A 136 -5.94 9.62 -1.68
CA GLN A 136 -5.53 8.23 -1.83
C GLN A 136 -4.16 7.90 -1.19
N PHE A 137 -3.33 8.92 -0.92
CA PHE A 137 -1.99 8.77 -0.38
C PHE A 137 -1.85 9.16 1.11
N ALA A 138 -2.94 9.54 1.78
CA ALA A 138 -2.94 9.95 3.19
C ALA A 138 -2.87 8.79 4.21
N LEU A 139 -2.84 7.54 3.73
CA LEU A 139 -2.99 6.33 4.53
C LEU A 139 -2.04 6.24 5.73
N GLU A 140 -0.79 6.68 5.58
CA GLU A 140 0.22 6.60 6.64
C GLU A 140 -0.20 7.40 7.88
N HIS A 141 -0.75 8.60 7.66
CA HIS A 141 -1.23 9.47 8.71
C HIS A 141 -2.48 8.88 9.37
N ILE A 142 -3.46 8.43 8.56
CA ILE A 142 -4.70 7.79 9.04
C ILE A 142 -4.39 6.60 9.94
N VAL A 143 -3.52 5.68 9.47
CA VAL A 143 -3.15 4.47 10.22
C VAL A 143 -2.42 4.83 11.51
N HIS A 144 -1.47 5.77 11.45
CA HIS A 144 -0.73 6.17 12.64
C HIS A 144 -1.64 6.75 13.72
N ARG A 145 -2.49 7.71 13.37
CA ARG A 145 -3.40 8.36 14.32
C ARG A 145 -4.42 7.38 14.90
N ARG A 146 -4.97 6.50 14.07
CA ARG A 146 -5.88 5.43 14.53
C ARG A 146 -5.21 4.43 15.44
N LEU A 147 -3.97 4.02 15.16
CA LEU A 147 -3.23 3.12 16.06
C LEU A 147 -2.89 3.77 17.39
N LEU A 148 -2.63 5.08 17.42
CA LEU A 148 -2.38 5.81 18.66
C LEU A 148 -3.59 5.79 19.61
N SER A 149 -4.82 5.86 19.09
CA SER A 149 -6.02 5.83 19.94
C SER A 149 -6.61 4.42 20.13
N HIS A 150 -6.21 3.42 19.34
CA HIS A 150 -6.81 2.08 19.33
C HIS A 150 -6.67 1.30 20.66
N ARG A 151 -7.71 0.57 21.06
CA ARG A 151 -7.72 -0.25 22.29
C ARG A 151 -6.61 -1.31 22.37
N CYS A 152 -6.15 -1.80 21.21
CA CYS A 152 -5.07 -2.80 21.15
C CYS A 152 -3.66 -2.19 21.20
N ARG A 153 -3.53 -0.89 21.38
CA ARG A 153 -2.23 -0.25 21.60
C ARG A 153 -1.74 -0.49 23.02
N THR A 154 -0.43 -0.71 23.16
CA THR A 154 0.30 -0.63 24.43
C THR A 154 1.37 0.46 24.37
N THR A 155 1.60 1.13 25.50
CA THR A 155 2.75 2.04 25.70
C THR A 155 3.96 1.32 26.30
N ASP A 156 3.78 0.08 26.77
CA ASP A 156 4.86 -0.79 27.23
C ASP A 156 5.26 -1.76 26.11
N PRO A 157 6.46 -1.64 25.53
CA PRO A 157 6.92 -2.51 24.46
C PRO A 157 7.17 -3.96 24.92
N ALA A 158 7.34 -4.22 26.22
CA ALA A 158 7.51 -5.59 26.73
C ALA A 158 6.21 -6.41 26.62
N ARG A 159 5.05 -5.74 26.60
CA ARG A 159 3.72 -6.35 26.44
C ARG A 159 3.30 -6.52 24.98
N ALA A 160 4.09 -6.02 24.04
CA ALA A 160 3.73 -5.98 22.63
C ALA A 160 3.95 -7.33 21.95
N ALA A 161 2.96 -7.74 21.17
CA ALA A 161 3.09 -8.84 20.22
C ALA A 161 3.63 -8.38 18.88
N ALA A 162 3.27 -7.16 18.43
CA ALA A 162 3.71 -6.57 17.18
C ALA A 162 4.15 -5.10 17.37
N PHE A 163 4.99 -4.60 16.47
CA PHE A 163 5.58 -3.26 16.52
C PHE A 163 5.27 -2.48 15.26
N PHE A 164 4.53 -1.38 15.38
CA PHE A 164 4.25 -0.47 14.29
C PHE A 164 5.35 0.60 14.18
N VAL A 165 5.88 0.79 12.98
CA VAL A 165 6.87 1.83 12.65
C VAL A 165 6.15 2.95 11.89
N PRO A 166 5.83 4.10 12.54
CA PRO A 166 5.07 5.19 11.92
C PRO A 166 5.93 6.08 11.01
N PHE A 167 6.60 5.49 10.01
CA PHE A 167 7.37 6.21 9.01
C PHE A 167 6.47 6.58 7.82
N TYR A 168 6.40 7.87 7.47
CA TYR A 168 5.59 8.35 6.35
C TYR A 168 6.38 8.29 5.04
N ALA A 169 6.78 7.08 4.65
CA ALA A 169 7.66 6.82 3.51
C ALA A 169 7.07 7.34 2.19
N GLY A 170 5.75 7.23 2.00
CA GLY A 170 5.02 7.69 0.83
C GLY A 170 5.09 9.20 0.68
N LEU A 171 4.95 9.95 1.78
CA LEU A 171 5.17 11.39 1.81
C LEU A 171 6.64 11.73 1.57
N ALA A 172 7.57 11.02 2.21
CA ALA A 172 9.01 11.25 2.10
C ALA A 172 9.55 11.02 0.68
N VAL A 173 9.10 9.97 -0.03
CA VAL A 173 9.48 9.72 -1.42
C VAL A 173 8.72 10.63 -2.38
N GLY A 174 7.45 10.96 -2.06
CA GLY A 174 6.57 11.78 -2.89
C GLY A 174 7.18 13.13 -3.26
N ARG A 175 7.92 13.76 -2.34
CA ARG A 175 8.63 15.03 -2.56
C ARG A 175 9.65 14.98 -3.71
N HIS A 176 10.05 13.78 -4.14
CA HIS A 176 11.12 13.54 -5.11
C HIS A 176 10.68 12.84 -6.40
N LEU A 177 9.49 12.25 -6.46
CA LEU A 177 9.05 11.40 -7.59
C LEU A 177 8.91 12.17 -8.92
N TRP A 178 8.45 13.42 -8.86
CA TRP A 178 8.25 14.28 -10.04
C TRP A 178 9.23 15.45 -10.12
N SER A 179 10.21 15.51 -9.22
CA SER A 179 11.24 16.54 -9.25
C SER A 179 12.30 16.18 -10.29
N ALA A 180 12.48 17.05 -11.28
CA ALA A 180 13.49 16.85 -12.34
C ALA A 180 14.94 16.84 -11.80
N ASN A 181 15.18 17.42 -10.63
CA ASN A 181 16.51 17.57 -10.04
C ASN A 181 16.78 16.59 -8.89
N ALA A 182 15.81 15.76 -8.49
CA ALA A 182 15.99 14.82 -7.39
C ALA A 182 16.86 13.63 -7.80
N THR A 183 17.90 13.35 -7.02
CA THR A 183 18.78 12.20 -7.23
C THR A 183 18.20 10.94 -6.58
N ASP A 184 18.75 9.78 -6.96
CA ASP A 184 18.49 8.51 -6.29
C ASP A 184 18.79 8.55 -4.78
N ALA A 185 19.84 9.27 -4.39
CA ALA A 185 20.20 9.45 -2.98
C ALA A 185 19.19 10.31 -2.22
N ASP A 186 18.60 11.33 -2.88
CA ASP A 186 17.55 12.15 -2.26
C ASP A 186 16.30 11.34 -1.94
N ARG A 187 15.92 10.44 -2.85
CA ARG A 187 14.77 9.52 -2.72
C ARG A 187 14.94 8.50 -1.61
N ASP A 188 16.18 8.11 -1.31
CA ASP A 188 16.48 7.04 -0.37
C ASP A 188 16.97 7.55 1.00
N ARG A 189 17.32 8.84 1.13
CA ARG A 189 17.93 9.46 2.32
C ARG A 189 17.17 9.13 3.61
N ASP A 190 15.87 9.42 3.65
CA ASP A 190 15.07 9.26 4.87
C ASP A 190 14.87 7.78 5.22
N CYS A 191 14.83 6.91 4.20
CA CYS A 191 14.75 5.46 4.38
C CYS A 191 16.03 4.89 5.00
N VAL A 192 17.20 5.32 4.53
CA VAL A 192 18.50 4.94 5.10
C VAL A 192 18.62 5.43 6.55
N ALA A 193 18.21 6.67 6.82
CA ALA A 193 18.22 7.23 8.17
C ALA A 193 17.28 6.46 9.12
N LEU A 194 16.06 6.12 8.68
CA LEU A 194 15.13 5.30 9.44
C LEU A 194 15.73 3.93 9.77
N LEU A 195 16.31 3.26 8.78
CA LEU A 195 16.89 1.94 9.00
C LEU A 195 18.05 1.98 9.99
N SER A 196 18.87 3.02 9.97
CA SER A 196 19.90 3.24 11.00
C SER A 196 19.28 3.34 12.40
N TRP A 197 18.23 4.15 12.55
CA TRP A 197 17.50 4.30 13.82
C TRP A 197 16.84 2.99 14.26
N LEU A 198 16.19 2.27 13.35
CA LEU A 198 15.44 1.04 13.63
C LEU A 198 16.39 -0.09 14.05
N HIS A 199 17.54 -0.22 13.38
CA HIS A 199 18.59 -1.17 13.75
C HIS A 199 19.19 -0.90 15.13
N ALA A 200 19.07 0.30 15.69
CA ALA A 200 19.49 0.59 17.05
C ALA A 200 18.50 0.04 18.11
N GLN A 201 17.25 -0.23 17.73
CA GLN A 201 16.19 -0.58 18.68
C GLN A 201 16.30 -2.03 19.19
N PRO A 202 16.22 -2.29 20.51
CA PRO A 202 16.37 -3.63 21.07
C PRO A 202 15.29 -4.60 20.56
N TYR A 203 14.05 -4.13 20.44
CA TYR A 203 12.93 -4.94 19.97
C TYR A 203 13.02 -5.31 18.49
N TYR A 204 13.61 -4.44 17.66
CA TYR A 204 13.90 -4.77 16.26
C TYR A 204 15.00 -5.83 16.16
N LYS A 205 16.11 -5.66 16.90
CA LYS A 205 17.21 -6.64 16.94
C LYS A 205 16.76 -8.04 17.38
N ARG A 206 15.80 -8.11 18.31
CA ARG A 206 15.25 -9.36 18.85
C ARG A 206 14.61 -10.25 17.79
N SER A 207 13.86 -9.65 16.88
CA SER A 207 13.10 -10.37 15.85
C SER A 207 13.70 -10.22 14.46
N ASN A 208 14.71 -9.36 14.28
CA ASN A 208 15.15 -8.94 12.96
C ASN A 208 13.98 -8.48 12.07
N GLY A 209 13.01 -7.78 12.66
CA GLY A 209 11.89 -7.14 11.97
C GLY A 209 10.66 -8.00 11.68
N TRP A 210 10.63 -9.31 11.97
CA TRP A 210 9.47 -10.14 11.56
C TRP A 210 8.18 -9.82 12.32
N ASP A 211 8.27 -9.31 13.56
CA ASP A 211 7.13 -8.81 14.34
C ASP A 211 6.85 -7.30 14.12
N HIS A 212 7.54 -6.68 13.15
CA HIS A 212 7.37 -5.28 12.77
C HIS A 212 6.51 -5.12 11.54
N PHE A 213 5.81 -3.99 11.49
CA PHE A 213 5.06 -3.59 10.32
C PHE A 213 4.99 -2.07 10.16
N LEU A 214 4.71 -1.63 8.94
CA LEU A 214 4.51 -0.22 8.60
C LEU A 214 3.45 -0.11 7.50
N ALA A 215 2.76 1.03 7.46
CA ALA A 215 1.86 1.38 6.38
C ALA A 215 2.61 2.24 5.35
N LEU A 216 2.29 2.06 4.07
CA LEU A 216 2.81 2.89 2.99
C LEU A 216 1.68 3.58 2.26
N GLY A 217 1.79 4.90 2.16
CA GLY A 217 0.79 5.76 1.53
C GLY A 217 0.78 5.67 0.02
N ARG A 218 1.61 4.81 -0.58
CA ARG A 218 1.80 4.69 -2.02
C ARG A 218 1.85 3.22 -2.43
N ILE A 219 1.77 3.00 -3.74
CA ILE A 219 1.88 1.65 -4.31
C ILE A 219 3.30 1.10 -4.12
N THR A 220 3.45 -0.22 -4.00
CA THR A 220 4.74 -0.90 -3.78
C THR A 220 5.84 -0.45 -4.77
N TRP A 221 5.44 -0.11 -6.00
CA TRP A 221 6.34 0.29 -7.09
C TRP A 221 7.05 1.61 -6.86
N ASP A 222 6.47 2.51 -6.05
CA ASP A 222 7.11 3.78 -5.69
C ASP A 222 8.31 3.57 -4.75
N PHE A 223 8.54 2.34 -4.28
CA PHE A 223 9.59 1.98 -3.33
C PHE A 223 10.52 0.86 -3.80
N ARG A 224 10.40 0.42 -5.07
CA ARG A 224 11.16 -0.69 -5.67
C ARG A 224 11.92 -0.27 -6.92
N ARG A 225 12.65 0.84 -6.84
CA ARG A 225 13.52 1.32 -7.92
C ARG A 225 14.53 0.22 -8.29
N SER A 226 14.73 0.00 -9.60
CA SER A 226 15.73 -0.93 -10.11
C SER A 226 17.14 -0.51 -9.69
N PRO A 227 18.08 -1.45 -9.47
CA PRO A 227 19.50 -1.14 -9.25
C PRO A 227 20.14 -0.32 -10.39
N SER A 228 19.57 -0.39 -11.60
CA SER A 228 19.98 0.42 -12.75
C SER A 228 19.39 1.85 -12.74
N GLY A 229 18.74 2.26 -11.65
CA GLY A 229 17.99 3.50 -11.54
C GLY A 229 16.55 3.40 -12.05
N GLY A 230 15.85 4.53 -12.13
CA GLY A 230 14.49 4.62 -12.67
C GLY A 230 13.49 5.28 -11.72
N TRP A 231 12.23 4.85 -11.81
CA TRP A 231 11.13 5.36 -10.99
C TRP A 231 11.24 4.89 -9.52
N GLY A 232 10.79 5.72 -8.58
CA GLY A 232 10.63 5.33 -7.17
C GLY A 232 11.85 5.51 -6.28
N GLY A 233 11.66 5.28 -4.98
CA GLY A 233 12.68 5.00 -3.97
C GLY A 233 13.16 3.54 -4.02
N SER A 234 14.19 3.18 -3.27
CA SER A 234 14.65 1.78 -3.12
C SER A 234 14.28 1.13 -1.78
N PHE A 235 13.44 1.78 -0.97
CA PHE A 235 13.14 1.37 0.41
C PHE A 235 12.78 -0.10 0.57
N LEU A 236 11.86 -0.62 -0.25
CA LEU A 236 11.40 -2.01 -0.16
C LEU A 236 12.39 -3.03 -0.72
N ALA A 237 13.46 -2.57 -1.38
CA ALA A 237 14.60 -3.39 -1.78
C ALA A 237 15.72 -3.40 -0.73
N MET A 238 15.64 -2.57 0.32
CA MET A 238 16.68 -2.50 1.35
C MET A 238 16.61 -3.72 2.30
N PRO A 239 17.76 -4.34 2.64
CA PRO A 239 17.78 -5.51 3.53
C PRO A 239 17.15 -5.27 4.91
N GLY A 240 17.21 -4.03 5.41
CA GLY A 240 16.66 -3.65 6.72
C GLY A 240 15.13 -3.65 6.80
N VAL A 241 14.40 -3.88 5.71
CA VAL A 241 12.95 -4.13 5.75
C VAL A 241 12.56 -5.50 5.21
N ALA A 242 13.54 -6.38 4.94
CA ALA A 242 13.31 -7.66 4.27
C ALA A 242 12.29 -8.56 5.00
N ASN A 243 12.24 -8.50 6.33
CA ASN A 243 11.31 -9.28 7.16
C ASN A 243 10.13 -8.45 7.73
N VAL A 244 10.13 -7.13 7.50
CA VAL A 244 9.09 -6.24 8.00
C VAL A 244 7.85 -6.38 7.12
N THR A 245 6.68 -6.57 7.72
CA THR A 245 5.41 -6.63 6.98
C THR A 245 5.04 -5.22 6.50
N ARG A 246 4.83 -5.03 5.20
CA ARG A 246 4.51 -3.72 4.61
C ARG A 246 3.08 -3.71 4.14
N LEU A 247 2.27 -2.88 4.78
CA LEU A 247 0.87 -2.68 4.43
C LEU A 247 0.81 -1.61 3.33
N VAL A 248 0.37 -1.99 2.13
CA VAL A 248 0.46 -1.14 0.94
C VAL A 248 -0.87 -1.08 0.22
N ILE A 249 -1.20 0.06 -0.40
CA ILE A 249 -2.44 0.21 -1.16
C ILE A 249 -2.47 -0.63 -2.46
N GLU A 250 -1.30 -0.98 -3.00
CA GLU A 250 -1.13 -2.00 -4.04
C GLU A 250 0.17 -2.78 -3.77
N ARG A 251 0.06 -4.10 -3.60
CA ARG A 251 1.17 -5.01 -3.29
C ARG A 251 1.86 -5.58 -4.51
N GLU A 252 3.06 -6.10 -4.26
CA GLU A 252 3.70 -7.08 -5.13
C GLU A 252 3.22 -8.47 -4.69
N PRO A 253 2.37 -9.17 -5.48
CA PRO A 253 1.81 -10.46 -5.09
C PRO A 253 2.86 -11.52 -4.78
N TRP A 254 4.05 -11.41 -5.36
CA TRP A 254 5.15 -12.37 -5.17
C TRP A 254 6.01 -12.07 -3.96
N ASP A 255 5.83 -10.92 -3.30
CA ASP A 255 6.48 -10.61 -2.02
C ASP A 255 5.51 -10.94 -0.87
N ALA A 256 5.88 -11.95 -0.08
CA ALA A 256 5.07 -12.41 1.04
C ALA A 256 5.01 -11.40 2.20
N MET A 257 5.91 -10.40 2.24
CA MET A 257 5.88 -9.33 3.24
C MET A 257 4.98 -8.17 2.85
N ASP A 258 4.67 -8.00 1.56
CA ASP A 258 3.69 -7.01 1.14
C ASP A 258 2.28 -7.54 1.39
N VAL A 259 1.44 -6.73 2.03
CA VAL A 259 0.03 -7.01 2.26
C VAL A 259 -0.79 -5.87 1.68
N GLY A 260 -1.70 -6.18 0.77
CA GLY A 260 -2.59 -5.19 0.18
C GLY A 260 -3.68 -4.77 1.17
N ILE A 261 -3.80 -3.47 1.42
CA ILE A 261 -4.84 -2.88 2.26
C ILE A 261 -5.66 -1.83 1.48
N PRO A 262 -6.94 -1.57 1.84
CA PRO A 262 -7.81 -0.69 1.07
C PRO A 262 -7.24 0.71 0.85
N TYR A 263 -7.47 1.28 -0.32
CA TYR A 263 -7.25 2.71 -0.52
C TYR A 263 -8.19 3.52 0.41
N PRO A 264 -7.72 4.64 1.00
CA PRO A 264 -8.62 5.59 1.64
C PRO A 264 -9.69 6.07 0.66
N THR A 265 -10.96 6.01 1.07
CA THR A 265 -12.11 6.60 0.37
C THR A 265 -12.61 7.81 1.17
N GLY A 266 -13.64 8.51 0.67
CA GLY A 266 -14.18 9.67 1.38
C GLY A 266 -15.10 9.33 2.56
N PHE A 267 -15.46 8.06 2.79
CA PHE A 267 -16.38 7.67 3.85
C PHE A 267 -15.63 7.18 5.09
N HIS A 268 -15.82 7.87 6.21
CA HIS A 268 -15.19 7.62 7.51
C HIS A 268 -16.24 7.60 8.63
N PRO A 269 -17.00 6.50 8.77
CA PRO A 269 -18.06 6.41 9.76
C PRO A 269 -17.50 6.59 11.18
N ARG A 270 -18.24 7.32 12.04
CA ARG A 270 -17.83 7.56 13.44
C ARG A 270 -18.37 6.51 14.39
N THR A 271 -19.39 5.77 13.97
CA THR A 271 -20.02 4.71 14.75
C THR A 271 -20.49 3.58 13.83
N ALA A 272 -20.76 2.41 14.40
CA ALA A 272 -21.45 1.34 13.69
C ALA A 272 -22.87 1.75 13.22
N ALA A 273 -23.50 2.75 13.84
CA ALA A 273 -24.77 3.29 13.36
C ALA A 273 -24.59 4.08 12.06
N ASP A 274 -23.54 4.91 11.97
CA ASP A 274 -23.20 5.66 10.74
C ASP A 274 -22.94 4.68 9.58
N ALA A 275 -22.16 3.62 9.84
CA ALA A 275 -21.89 2.58 8.85
C ALA A 275 -23.17 1.86 8.39
N ARG A 276 -24.06 1.49 9.33
CA ARG A 276 -25.35 0.84 9.00
C ARG A 276 -26.28 1.78 8.24
N ALA A 277 -26.35 3.04 8.62
CA ALA A 277 -27.15 4.05 7.92
C ALA A 277 -26.66 4.22 6.47
N TRP A 278 -25.34 4.25 6.26
CA TRP A 278 -24.80 4.28 4.90
C TRP A 278 -25.12 3.01 4.11
N GLN A 279 -24.95 1.82 4.71
CA GLN A 279 -25.32 0.55 4.08
C GLN A 279 -26.80 0.52 3.66
N GLN A 280 -27.71 0.98 4.54
CA GLN A 280 -29.13 1.09 4.25
C GLN A 280 -29.41 2.07 3.10
N HIS A 281 -28.73 3.22 3.10
CA HIS A 281 -28.85 4.22 2.05
C HIS A 281 -28.43 3.67 0.68
N VAL A 282 -27.22 3.14 0.53
CA VAL A 282 -26.76 2.62 -0.78
C VAL A 282 -27.51 1.37 -1.26
N THR A 283 -28.17 0.67 -0.34
CA THR A 283 -29.07 -0.44 -0.66
C THR A 283 -30.36 0.06 -1.30
N SER A 284 -30.95 1.14 -0.77
CA SER A 284 -32.25 1.67 -1.18
C SER A 284 -32.21 2.56 -2.43
N VAL A 285 -31.05 3.13 -2.76
CA VAL A 285 -30.89 4.03 -3.92
C VAL A 285 -31.22 3.30 -5.24
N PRO A 286 -32.11 3.88 -6.09
CA PRO A 286 -32.42 3.35 -7.41
C PRO A 286 -31.20 3.33 -8.34
N ARG A 287 -31.03 2.23 -9.09
CA ARG A 287 -29.92 2.02 -10.03
C ARG A 287 -30.43 1.82 -11.46
N PRO A 288 -30.82 2.91 -12.15
CA PRO A 288 -31.37 2.82 -13.50
C PRO A 288 -30.33 2.39 -14.54
N ARG A 289 -29.04 2.66 -14.30
CA ARG A 289 -27.97 2.29 -15.23
C ARG A 289 -27.49 0.87 -14.94
N LEU A 290 -27.26 0.09 -15.99
CA LEU A 290 -26.68 -1.24 -15.87
C LEU A 290 -25.25 -1.13 -15.35
N PHE A 291 -24.43 -0.27 -15.95
CA PHE A 291 -23.05 -0.09 -15.52
C PHE A 291 -22.58 1.36 -15.63
N ALA A 292 -21.47 1.67 -15.01
CA ALA A 292 -20.85 2.97 -15.13
C ALA A 292 -19.32 2.91 -15.20
N PHE A 293 -18.71 3.88 -15.86
CA PHE A 293 -17.27 4.04 -15.95
C PHE A 293 -16.84 5.48 -15.64
N ALA A 294 -16.03 5.64 -14.59
CA ALA A 294 -15.30 6.88 -14.31
C ALA A 294 -13.84 6.71 -14.77
N GLY A 295 -13.43 7.46 -15.79
CA GLY A 295 -12.08 7.38 -16.32
C GLY A 295 -11.86 8.26 -17.55
N ALA A 296 -10.61 8.37 -17.95
CA ALA A 296 -10.19 9.07 -19.15
C ALA A 296 -9.18 8.22 -19.94
N PRO A 297 -9.17 8.35 -21.28
CA PRO A 297 -8.18 7.68 -22.11
C PRO A 297 -6.79 8.26 -21.86
N ARG A 298 -5.77 7.43 -22.01
CA ARG A 298 -4.36 7.81 -21.92
C ARG A 298 -3.80 7.96 -23.31
N SER A 299 -3.67 9.20 -23.76
CA SER A 299 -3.20 9.57 -25.11
C SER A 299 -1.86 8.93 -25.48
N ALA A 300 -0.97 8.73 -24.50
CA ALA A 300 0.34 8.10 -24.70
C ALA A 300 0.30 6.58 -24.93
N ILE A 301 -0.85 5.91 -24.74
CA ILE A 301 -0.96 4.44 -24.81
C ILE A 301 -1.73 4.03 -26.07
N LYS A 302 -1.02 3.41 -27.02
CA LYS A 302 -1.65 2.82 -28.21
C LYS A 302 -2.60 1.69 -27.81
N GLY A 303 -3.84 1.75 -28.29
CA GLY A 303 -4.87 0.77 -27.93
C GLY A 303 -5.20 0.78 -26.44
N ASP A 304 -5.31 1.98 -25.86
CA ASP A 304 -5.64 2.14 -24.44
C ASP A 304 -6.96 1.46 -24.10
N PHE A 305 -6.93 0.63 -23.07
CA PHE A 305 -8.09 -0.12 -22.63
C PHE A 305 -9.20 0.79 -22.09
N ARG A 306 -8.86 1.95 -21.51
CA ARG A 306 -9.89 2.91 -21.05
C ARG A 306 -10.65 3.55 -22.21
N ALA A 307 -9.97 3.80 -23.33
CA ALA A 307 -10.63 4.29 -24.55
C ALA A 307 -11.64 3.25 -25.09
N LEU A 308 -11.25 1.96 -25.09
CA LEU A 308 -12.17 0.86 -25.44
C LEU A 308 -13.40 0.85 -24.53
N LEU A 309 -13.22 0.94 -23.21
CA LEU A 309 -14.33 0.94 -22.25
C LEU A 309 -15.26 2.16 -22.40
N LEU A 310 -14.72 3.33 -22.75
CA LEU A 310 -15.54 4.51 -23.05
C LEU A 310 -16.36 4.30 -24.33
N SER A 311 -15.77 3.69 -25.35
CA SER A 311 -16.49 3.34 -26.59
C SER A 311 -17.60 2.32 -26.34
N ASP A 312 -17.32 1.28 -25.54
CA ASP A 312 -18.33 0.29 -25.09
C ASP A 312 -19.48 0.96 -24.32
N CYS A 313 -19.15 1.90 -23.43
CA CYS A 313 -20.14 2.66 -22.67
C CYS A 313 -21.01 3.54 -23.58
N GLN A 314 -20.40 4.23 -24.55
CA GLN A 314 -21.10 5.04 -25.54
C GLN A 314 -22.06 4.18 -26.39
N ALA A 315 -21.60 3.01 -26.86
CA ALA A 315 -22.41 2.06 -27.60
C ALA A 315 -23.57 1.48 -26.77
N ALA A 316 -23.42 1.39 -25.45
CA ALA A 316 -24.47 0.93 -24.55
C ALA A 316 -25.59 1.97 -24.33
N GLY A 317 -25.41 3.23 -24.76
CA GLY A 317 -26.40 4.30 -24.61
C GLY A 317 -26.81 4.52 -23.15
N ALA A 318 -28.11 4.69 -22.91
CA ALA A 318 -28.64 4.96 -21.57
C ALA A 318 -28.36 3.85 -20.53
N ALA A 319 -27.96 2.65 -20.96
CA ALA A 319 -27.58 1.57 -20.04
C ALA A 319 -26.25 1.85 -19.33
N CYS A 320 -25.41 2.75 -19.85
CA CYS A 320 -24.13 3.11 -19.25
C CYS A 320 -24.07 4.59 -18.85
N GLY A 321 -23.47 4.87 -17.70
CA GLY A 321 -23.04 6.22 -17.32
C GLY A 321 -21.53 6.35 -17.44
N ALA A 322 -21.06 7.37 -18.16
CA ALA A 322 -19.63 7.71 -18.21
C ALA A 322 -19.35 9.04 -17.51
N LEU A 323 -18.24 9.12 -16.80
CA LEU A 323 -17.68 10.36 -16.29
C LEU A 323 -16.24 10.51 -16.79
N ASP A 324 -15.99 11.61 -17.51
CA ASP A 324 -14.65 11.98 -17.97
C ASP A 324 -13.79 12.49 -16.81
N CYS A 325 -12.78 11.71 -16.46
CA CYS A 325 -11.84 12.03 -15.39
C CYS A 325 -10.56 12.74 -15.89
N ALA A 326 -10.55 13.28 -17.12
CA ALA A 326 -9.40 14.02 -17.63
C ALA A 326 -9.06 15.21 -16.72
N GLU A 327 -7.78 15.63 -16.73
CA GLU A 327 -7.30 16.80 -15.97
C GLU A 327 -7.56 16.73 -14.45
N GLY A 328 -7.72 15.51 -13.92
CA GLY A 328 -7.95 15.27 -12.50
C GLY A 328 -9.34 15.66 -12.00
N LYS A 329 -10.34 15.85 -12.87
CA LYS A 329 -11.73 16.19 -12.48
C LYS A 329 -12.27 15.29 -11.37
N CYS A 330 -12.10 13.98 -11.53
CA CYS A 330 -12.59 12.99 -10.55
C CYS A 330 -11.82 12.97 -9.22
N ILE A 331 -10.64 13.60 -9.14
CA ILE A 331 -9.91 13.79 -7.87
C ILE A 331 -10.41 15.06 -7.19
N LYS A 332 -10.69 16.11 -7.98
CA LYS A 332 -11.16 17.41 -7.50
C LYS A 332 -12.62 17.39 -7.04
N ASP A 333 -13.45 16.56 -7.65
CA ASP A 333 -14.88 16.45 -7.35
C ASP A 333 -15.30 14.98 -7.19
N ASN A 334 -15.12 14.46 -5.98
CA ASN A 334 -15.49 13.09 -5.64
C ASN A 334 -17.01 12.87 -5.65
N ALA A 335 -17.84 13.92 -5.57
CA ALA A 335 -19.29 13.79 -5.58
C ALA A 335 -19.81 13.20 -6.90
N LEU A 336 -19.24 13.65 -8.03
CA LEU A 336 -19.59 13.14 -9.36
C LEU A 336 -19.33 11.64 -9.49
N VAL A 337 -18.22 11.15 -8.92
CA VAL A 337 -17.86 9.72 -8.95
C VAL A 337 -18.82 8.92 -8.07
N LEU A 338 -19.11 9.41 -6.87
CA LEU A 338 -20.02 8.77 -5.93
C LEU A 338 -21.45 8.67 -6.51
N GLU A 339 -21.98 9.78 -7.03
CA GLU A 339 -23.31 9.84 -7.65
C GLU A 339 -23.40 8.89 -8.86
N LEU A 340 -22.37 8.88 -9.71
CA LEU A 340 -22.31 7.99 -10.87
C LEU A 340 -22.43 6.52 -10.45
N PHE A 341 -21.63 6.09 -9.47
CA PHE A 341 -21.60 4.70 -9.02
C PHE A 341 -22.83 4.31 -8.19
N MET A 342 -23.37 5.22 -7.37
CA MET A 342 -24.63 4.98 -6.66
C MET A 342 -25.81 4.73 -7.61
N GLY A 343 -25.81 5.39 -8.77
CA GLY A 343 -26.83 5.23 -9.82
C GLY A 343 -26.66 4.02 -10.75
N ALA A 344 -25.64 3.18 -10.56
CA ALA A 344 -25.33 2.04 -11.44
C ALA A 344 -25.30 0.70 -10.69
N ARG A 345 -25.71 -0.40 -11.34
CA ARG A 345 -25.63 -1.75 -10.73
C ARG A 345 -24.19 -2.24 -10.66
N PHE A 346 -23.43 -2.00 -11.72
CA PHE A 346 -22.03 -2.37 -11.85
C PHE A 346 -21.13 -1.15 -12.06
N CYS A 347 -19.90 -1.20 -11.59
CA CYS A 347 -18.88 -0.18 -11.88
C CYS A 347 -17.71 -0.82 -12.61
N VAL A 348 -17.22 -0.19 -13.67
CA VAL A 348 -16.16 -0.71 -14.52
C VAL A 348 -14.80 -0.27 -13.97
N GLN A 349 -13.95 -1.23 -13.62
CA GLN A 349 -12.68 -0.98 -12.91
C GLN A 349 -11.46 -1.52 -13.68
N PRO A 350 -11.03 -0.84 -14.77
CA PRO A 350 -9.76 -1.12 -15.42
C PRO A 350 -8.58 -0.71 -14.54
N ARG A 351 -7.38 -1.09 -15.00
CA ARG A 351 -6.14 -0.70 -14.36
C ARG A 351 -5.89 0.83 -14.33
N GLY A 352 -5.13 1.23 -13.33
CA GLY A 352 -4.48 2.52 -13.14
C GLY A 352 -3.30 2.74 -14.08
N ASP A 353 -2.38 3.60 -13.61
CA ASP A 353 -0.97 3.55 -14.01
C ASP A 353 -0.35 2.22 -13.54
N SER A 354 -0.86 1.68 -12.42
CA SER A 354 -0.61 0.34 -11.89
C SER A 354 -1.87 -0.55 -11.96
N PHE A 355 -1.92 -1.69 -11.25
CA PHE A 355 -3.02 -2.66 -11.40
C PHE A 355 -4.32 -2.27 -10.70
N THR A 356 -4.26 -1.47 -9.64
CA THR A 356 -5.41 -1.08 -8.82
C THR A 356 -5.53 0.45 -8.74
N ARG A 357 -6.73 0.92 -8.35
CA ARG A 357 -7.08 2.34 -8.20
C ARG A 357 -7.97 2.49 -6.98
N ARG A 358 -7.93 3.66 -6.33
CA ARG A 358 -8.91 4.08 -5.31
C ARG A 358 -10.37 3.87 -5.76
N SER A 359 -10.65 4.12 -7.04
CA SER A 359 -11.98 3.98 -7.64
C SER A 359 -12.64 2.61 -7.43
N LEU A 360 -11.86 1.54 -7.28
CA LEU A 360 -12.39 0.22 -6.91
C LEU A 360 -13.13 0.28 -5.56
N PHE A 361 -12.52 0.94 -4.58
CA PHE A 361 -13.07 1.09 -3.24
C PHE A 361 -14.21 2.11 -3.21
N ASP A 362 -14.09 3.24 -3.92
CA ASP A 362 -15.20 4.21 -4.05
C ASP A 362 -16.45 3.53 -4.65
N CYS A 363 -16.26 2.63 -5.62
CA CYS A 363 -17.35 1.84 -6.18
C CYS A 363 -18.04 0.91 -5.16
N MET A 364 -17.24 0.18 -4.37
CA MET A 364 -17.79 -0.72 -3.35
C MET A 364 -18.50 0.08 -2.26
N VAL A 365 -17.94 1.20 -1.83
CA VAL A 365 -18.57 2.15 -0.89
C VAL A 365 -19.88 2.71 -1.45
N ALA A 366 -19.96 2.96 -2.75
CA ALA A 366 -21.19 3.36 -3.43
C ALA A 366 -22.21 2.21 -3.59
N GLY A 367 -21.92 0.99 -3.13
CA GLY A 367 -22.81 -0.18 -3.21
C GLY A 367 -22.96 -0.77 -4.62
N ALA A 368 -22.06 -0.44 -5.55
CA ALA A 368 -22.02 -1.00 -6.90
C ALA A 368 -21.10 -2.22 -6.97
N VAL A 369 -21.42 -3.18 -7.84
CA VAL A 369 -20.62 -4.40 -8.03
C VAL A 369 -19.43 -4.12 -8.94
N PRO A 370 -18.17 -4.34 -8.50
CA PRO A 370 -17.00 -4.13 -9.34
C PRO A 370 -16.91 -5.09 -10.52
N VAL A 371 -16.55 -4.55 -11.69
CA VAL A 371 -16.22 -5.30 -12.90
C VAL A 371 -14.71 -5.17 -13.16
N LEU A 372 -14.00 -6.29 -13.04
CA LEU A 372 -12.55 -6.37 -13.08
C LEU A 372 -12.07 -7.04 -14.37
N PHE A 373 -10.87 -6.64 -14.83
CA PHE A 373 -10.25 -7.15 -16.08
C PHE A 373 -8.84 -7.71 -15.89
N TRP A 374 -8.31 -7.60 -14.67
CA TRP A 374 -7.06 -8.21 -14.25
C TRP A 374 -7.28 -8.83 -12.88
N ARG A 375 -6.92 -10.11 -12.72
CA ARG A 375 -6.98 -10.77 -11.40
C ARG A 375 -6.14 -10.02 -10.35
N ARG A 376 -5.03 -9.43 -10.79
CA ARG A 376 -4.14 -8.60 -9.96
C ARG A 376 -4.77 -7.29 -9.47
N THR A 377 -5.93 -6.85 -9.99
CA THR A 377 -6.60 -5.63 -9.49
C THR A 377 -7.14 -5.82 -8.08
N ALA A 378 -7.55 -7.02 -7.68
CA ALA A 378 -8.09 -7.25 -6.34
C ALA A 378 -7.78 -8.63 -5.77
N TYR A 379 -7.92 -9.69 -6.57
CA TYR A 379 -7.88 -11.07 -6.10
C TYR A 379 -6.50 -11.48 -5.59
N LEU A 380 -5.44 -10.89 -6.12
CA LEU A 380 -4.05 -11.11 -5.65
C LEU A 380 -3.55 -10.00 -4.70
N GLN A 381 -4.43 -9.10 -4.28
CA GLN A 381 -4.07 -7.88 -3.54
C GLN A 381 -4.57 -7.93 -2.09
N TYR A 382 -5.89 -8.08 -1.91
CA TYR A 382 -6.57 -7.71 -0.67
C TYR A 382 -7.13 -8.92 0.10
N HIS A 383 -6.36 -10.00 0.22
CA HIS A 383 -6.80 -11.25 0.86
C HIS A 383 -7.33 -11.08 2.29
N TRP A 384 -6.89 -10.06 3.02
CA TRP A 384 -7.39 -9.77 4.38
C TRP A 384 -8.78 -9.14 4.39
N TYR A 385 -9.17 -8.49 3.29
CA TYR A 385 -10.33 -7.61 3.21
C TYR A 385 -11.42 -8.14 2.29
N LEU A 386 -11.06 -8.91 1.27
CA LEU A 386 -11.94 -9.41 0.24
C LEU A 386 -11.93 -10.96 0.19
N PRO A 387 -13.08 -11.60 -0.07
CA PRO A 387 -13.14 -13.02 -0.42
C PRO A 387 -12.40 -13.26 -1.73
N THR A 388 -11.34 -14.05 -1.68
CA THR A 388 -10.40 -14.25 -2.81
C THR A 388 -10.04 -15.72 -3.03
N GLU A 389 -10.64 -16.63 -2.26
CA GLU A 389 -10.51 -18.07 -2.51
C GLU A 389 -11.33 -18.46 -3.75
N ASP A 390 -10.93 -19.54 -4.42
CA ASP A 390 -11.53 -19.96 -5.68
C ASP A 390 -13.06 -20.06 -5.62
N GLY A 391 -13.73 -19.25 -6.44
CA GLY A 391 -15.19 -19.21 -6.55
C GLY A 391 -15.86 -18.17 -5.66
N GLN A 392 -15.18 -17.65 -4.63
CA GLN A 392 -15.71 -16.57 -3.80
C GLN A 392 -15.66 -15.21 -4.51
N GLU A 393 -14.80 -15.04 -5.52
CA GLU A 393 -14.67 -13.74 -6.20
C GLU A 393 -15.97 -13.33 -6.91
N GLY A 394 -16.70 -14.33 -7.43
CA GLY A 394 -17.98 -14.16 -8.10
C GLY A 394 -19.13 -13.80 -7.15
N GLU A 395 -18.92 -13.82 -5.83
CA GLU A 395 -19.92 -13.37 -4.84
C GLU A 395 -20.06 -11.86 -4.81
N TRP A 396 -19.01 -11.11 -5.16
CA TRP A 396 -18.97 -9.65 -4.97
C TRP A 396 -18.48 -8.89 -6.20
N SER A 397 -18.00 -9.58 -7.24
CA SER A 397 -17.47 -8.94 -8.46
C SER A 397 -17.77 -9.75 -9.72
N VAL A 398 -17.66 -9.08 -10.87
CA VAL A 398 -17.67 -9.71 -12.19
C VAL A 398 -16.28 -9.63 -12.78
N PHE A 399 -15.74 -10.76 -13.25
CA PHE A 399 -14.51 -10.77 -14.03
C PHE A 399 -14.83 -10.87 -15.52
N ILE A 400 -14.30 -9.96 -16.32
CA ILE A 400 -14.35 -10.01 -17.78
C ILE A 400 -12.93 -10.14 -18.29
N ASP A 401 -12.65 -11.18 -19.06
CA ASP A 401 -11.34 -11.33 -19.67
C ASP A 401 -11.07 -10.18 -20.64
N ARG A 402 -9.96 -9.47 -20.40
CA ARG A 402 -9.57 -8.29 -21.16
C ARG A 402 -9.27 -8.61 -22.62
N ASP A 403 -8.66 -9.76 -22.87
CA ASP A 403 -8.20 -10.13 -24.21
C ASP A 403 -9.41 -10.58 -25.05
N GLU A 404 -10.40 -11.25 -24.44
CA GLU A 404 -11.72 -11.50 -25.05
C GLU A 404 -12.46 -10.19 -25.38
N LEU A 405 -12.44 -9.21 -24.46
CA LEU A 405 -13.04 -7.90 -24.72
C LEU A 405 -12.32 -7.16 -25.85
N ARG A 406 -10.99 -7.22 -25.90
CA ARG A 406 -10.16 -6.61 -26.96
C ARG A 406 -10.39 -7.27 -28.32
N ALA A 407 -10.62 -8.57 -28.35
CA ALA A 407 -10.93 -9.31 -29.57
C ALA A 407 -12.35 -9.01 -30.10
N GLY A 408 -13.22 -8.41 -29.27
CA GLY A 408 -14.62 -8.17 -29.60
C GLY A 408 -15.51 -9.41 -29.47
N ASN A 409 -15.00 -10.48 -28.84
CA ASN A 409 -15.75 -11.73 -28.61
C ASN A 409 -16.87 -11.54 -27.57
N VAL A 410 -16.67 -10.58 -26.66
CA VAL A 410 -17.64 -10.17 -25.64
C VAL A 410 -17.74 -8.65 -25.62
N THR A 411 -18.82 -8.13 -25.04
CA THR A 411 -18.96 -6.71 -24.69
C THR A 411 -19.27 -6.59 -23.20
N VAL A 412 -18.88 -5.46 -22.58
CA VAL A 412 -19.21 -5.23 -21.17
C VAL A 412 -20.71 -5.32 -20.93
N ARG A 413 -21.52 -4.65 -21.77
CA ARG A 413 -22.97 -4.70 -21.69
C ARG A 413 -23.52 -6.13 -21.82
N GLY A 414 -23.03 -6.91 -22.79
CA GLY A 414 -23.51 -8.26 -23.06
C GLY A 414 -23.29 -9.19 -21.87
N VAL A 415 -22.08 -9.17 -21.29
CA VAL A 415 -21.77 -9.99 -20.10
C VAL A 415 -22.65 -9.57 -18.91
N LEU A 416 -22.75 -8.27 -18.63
CA LEU A 416 -23.48 -7.80 -17.45
C LEU A 416 -25.00 -7.98 -17.58
N ALA A 417 -25.56 -7.82 -18.79
CA ALA A 417 -26.98 -8.02 -19.03
C ALA A 417 -27.40 -9.49 -18.96
N ALA A 418 -26.46 -10.43 -19.12
CA ALA A 418 -26.72 -11.86 -18.99
C ALA A 418 -26.82 -12.33 -17.53
N ILE A 419 -26.37 -11.51 -16.56
CA ILE A 419 -26.44 -11.86 -15.13
C ILE A 419 -27.88 -11.67 -14.64
N PRO A 420 -28.54 -12.71 -14.09
CA PRO A 420 -29.90 -12.58 -13.58
C PRO A 420 -30.00 -11.52 -12.48
N GLU A 421 -31.08 -10.72 -12.49
CA GLU A 421 -31.26 -9.62 -11.53
C GLU A 421 -31.20 -10.09 -10.06
N ALA A 422 -31.70 -11.29 -9.77
CA ALA A 422 -31.60 -11.89 -8.43
C ALA A 422 -30.13 -12.10 -8.01
N ARG A 423 -29.26 -12.50 -8.94
CA ARG A 423 -27.82 -12.63 -8.68
C ARG A 423 -27.17 -11.27 -8.50
N VAL A 424 -27.53 -10.27 -9.30
CA VAL A 424 -27.02 -8.90 -9.15
C VAL A 424 -27.35 -8.33 -7.76
N ARG A 425 -28.57 -8.59 -7.26
CA ARG A 425 -28.97 -8.20 -5.89
C ARG A 425 -28.10 -8.87 -4.83
N GLN A 426 -27.90 -10.18 -4.90
CA GLN A 426 -27.01 -10.90 -3.97
C GLN A 426 -25.58 -10.35 -3.98
N MET A 427 -25.04 -10.07 -5.17
CA MET A 427 -23.70 -9.50 -5.29
C MET A 427 -23.60 -8.11 -4.65
N ARG A 428 -24.64 -7.28 -4.84
CA ARG A 428 -24.71 -5.97 -4.18
C ARG A 428 -24.82 -6.09 -2.66
N GLU A 429 -25.67 -6.98 -2.16
CA GLU A 429 -25.78 -7.25 -0.72
C GLU A 429 -24.43 -7.63 -0.14
N ARG A 430 -23.67 -8.49 -0.83
CA ARG A 430 -22.31 -8.86 -0.44
C ARG A 430 -21.34 -7.68 -0.42
N VAL A 431 -21.37 -6.82 -1.46
CA VAL A 431 -20.54 -5.61 -1.51
C VAL A 431 -20.87 -4.67 -0.35
N VAL A 432 -22.17 -4.41 -0.12
CA VAL A 432 -22.64 -3.51 0.94
C VAL A 432 -22.27 -4.04 2.33
N GLU A 433 -22.41 -5.35 2.57
CA GLU A 433 -21.99 -6.01 3.81
C GLU A 433 -20.51 -5.77 4.12
N MET A 434 -19.66 -5.75 3.09
CA MET A 434 -18.21 -5.56 3.24
C MET A 434 -17.79 -4.10 3.43
N ILE A 435 -18.65 -3.10 3.25
CA ILE A 435 -18.25 -1.68 3.34
C ILE A 435 -17.48 -1.35 4.64
N PRO A 436 -17.94 -1.74 5.85
CA PRO A 436 -17.27 -1.33 7.09
C PRO A 436 -15.80 -1.73 7.14
N ARG A 437 -15.47 -2.97 6.72
CA ARG A 437 -14.08 -3.46 6.72
C ARG A 437 -13.19 -2.81 5.64
N LEU A 438 -13.77 -2.11 4.67
CA LEU A 438 -13.04 -1.47 3.57
C LEU A 438 -12.76 0.01 3.82
N VAL A 439 -13.33 0.59 4.88
CA VAL A 439 -13.19 2.01 5.22
C VAL A 439 -12.48 2.20 6.56
N TYR A 440 -11.81 3.34 6.70
CA TYR A 440 -11.12 3.72 7.93
C TYR A 440 -12.09 4.54 8.78
N SER A 441 -12.45 4.12 9.97
CA SER A 441 -13.40 4.90 10.77
C SER A 441 -12.77 6.21 11.27
N ALA A 442 -13.59 7.23 11.55
CA ALA A 442 -13.18 8.42 12.29
C ALA A 442 -13.33 8.26 13.82
N ALA A 443 -13.80 7.10 14.28
CA ALA A 443 -14.00 6.80 15.69
C ALA A 443 -12.68 6.65 16.47
N ASP A 444 -12.73 6.87 17.78
CA ASP A 444 -11.62 6.59 18.67
C ASP A 444 -11.74 5.23 19.34
N LYS A 445 -10.61 4.71 19.85
CA LYS A 445 -10.49 3.55 20.75
C LYS A 445 -11.08 2.23 20.24
N ASP A 446 -12.39 2.11 20.25
CA ASP A 446 -13.13 0.89 19.95
C ASP A 446 -13.46 0.70 18.47
N GLY A 447 -13.00 1.63 17.63
CA GLY A 447 -13.38 1.66 16.23
C GLY A 447 -14.88 1.89 16.10
N LEU A 448 -15.54 1.15 15.21
CA LEU A 448 -16.99 1.31 14.99
C LEU A 448 -17.84 0.82 16.18
N GLY A 449 -17.29 -0.06 17.03
CA GLY A 449 -18.01 -0.67 18.14
C GLY A 449 -19.07 -1.68 17.71
N GLY A 450 -19.78 -2.26 18.69
CA GLY A 450 -20.88 -3.21 18.44
C GLY A 450 -20.48 -4.47 17.66
N GLY A 451 -19.22 -4.90 17.77
CA GLY A 451 -18.67 -6.06 17.03
C GLY A 451 -18.38 -5.80 15.54
N MET A 452 -18.68 -4.61 15.02
CA MET A 452 -18.35 -4.22 13.66
C MET A 452 -16.89 -3.79 13.56
N LYS A 453 -16.19 -4.28 12.53
CA LYS A 453 -14.76 -4.02 12.30
C LYS A 453 -14.57 -3.08 11.13
N ASP A 454 -13.71 -2.09 11.32
CA ASP A 454 -13.24 -1.22 10.25
C ASP A 454 -11.95 -1.78 9.59
N ALA A 455 -11.37 -1.01 8.66
CA ALA A 455 -10.15 -1.44 7.99
C ALA A 455 -8.92 -1.56 8.92
N ILE A 456 -8.87 -0.79 10.02
CA ILE A 456 -7.79 -0.84 11.03
C ILE A 456 -7.96 -2.08 11.91
N ASP A 457 -9.19 -2.41 12.31
CA ASP A 457 -9.47 -3.65 13.06
C ASP A 457 -9.02 -4.88 12.27
N VAL A 458 -9.35 -4.95 10.98
CA VAL A 458 -8.94 -6.05 10.09
C VAL A 458 -7.41 -6.10 9.91
N MET A 459 -6.76 -4.93 9.78
CA MET A 459 -5.31 -4.80 9.68
C MET A 459 -4.62 -5.35 10.93
N ILE A 460 -5.08 -4.96 12.12
CA ILE A 460 -4.52 -5.39 13.41
C ILE A 460 -4.71 -6.89 13.60
N ASP A 461 -5.90 -7.41 13.34
CA ASP A 461 -6.18 -8.84 13.38
C ASP A 461 -5.25 -9.63 12.44
N GLY A 462 -5.10 -9.16 11.20
CA GLY A 462 -4.23 -9.77 10.20
C GLY A 462 -2.79 -9.81 10.66
N MET A 463 -2.29 -8.70 11.19
CA MET A 463 -0.93 -8.61 11.71
C MET A 463 -0.71 -9.52 12.92
N LEU A 464 -1.60 -9.50 13.90
CA LEU A 464 -1.47 -10.32 15.11
C LEU A 464 -1.56 -11.83 14.79
N ARG A 465 -2.41 -12.23 13.82
CA ARG A 465 -2.44 -13.61 13.30
C ARG A 465 -1.10 -14.00 12.69
N ARG A 466 -0.56 -13.14 11.80
CA ARG A 466 0.73 -13.36 11.14
C ARG A 466 1.87 -13.50 12.15
N VAL A 467 1.94 -12.63 13.15
CA VAL A 467 2.93 -12.73 14.24
C VAL A 467 2.79 -14.05 14.99
N ALA A 468 1.56 -14.46 15.31
CA ALA A 468 1.31 -15.72 16.03
C ALA A 468 1.72 -16.96 15.21
N GLU A 469 1.55 -16.92 13.88
CA GLU A 469 2.04 -17.96 12.96
C GLU A 469 3.57 -18.00 12.90
N GLN A 470 4.21 -16.85 12.66
CA GLN A 470 5.67 -16.77 12.56
C GLN A 470 6.35 -17.15 13.86
N ARG A 471 5.82 -16.74 15.02
CA ARG A 471 6.34 -17.13 16.34
C ARG A 471 6.32 -18.65 16.56
N ARG A 472 5.30 -19.35 16.06
CA ARG A 472 5.21 -20.82 16.16
C ARG A 472 6.29 -21.50 15.32
N ASN A 473 6.58 -20.95 14.14
CA ASN A 473 7.64 -21.46 13.27
C ASN A 473 9.03 -21.18 13.84
N TRP A 474 9.25 -19.97 14.36
CA TRP A 474 10.51 -19.56 15.00
C TRP A 474 10.89 -20.40 16.22
N ARG A 475 9.91 -20.85 17.02
CA ARG A 475 10.18 -21.71 18.19
C ARG A 475 10.49 -23.17 17.84
N ARG A 476 10.26 -23.58 16.58
CA ARG A 476 10.50 -24.95 16.12
C ARG A 476 11.87 -25.12 15.47
N THR A 477 12.45 -24.02 14.99
CA THR A 477 13.84 -23.90 14.54
C THR A 477 14.74 -23.56 15.71
#